data_AF-A0AAU5V5Y8-F1
#
_entry.id   AF-A0AAU5V5Y8-F1
#
_cell.length_a   1.000
_cell.length_b   1.000
_cell.length_c   1.000
_cell.angle_alpha   90.00
_cell.angle_beta   90.00
_cell.angle_gamma   90.00
#
_symmetry.space_group_name_H-M   'P 1'
#
loop_
_entity.id
_entity.type
_entity.pdbx_description
1 polymer ?
#
loop_
_entity_poly.entity_id
_entity_poly.type
_entity_poly.pdbx_seq_one_letter_code
_entity_poly.pdbx_strand_id
1 'polypeptide(L)'
;MSHDSTAAPETAARKLSGRRRKEIVAVLLFSGGPIFESSIPLSVFGIDRQDAGVPRYRLLVCAGEDGPLRTTGGLELTAPHGLEAISRAGTVVVPAWRSITSPPPEEALDALRRAHEEGARIVGLCTGAFVLAAAGLLDGRPATTHWMYAPTLAKRYPSVHVDPRELFVDDGDVLTSAGTAAGIDLCLHIVRTDHGNEAAGALARRLVVPPRRSGGQERYLDRSLPEEIGADPLAEVVAWALEHLHEQFDVETLAARAYMSRRTFDRRFRSLTGSAPLQWLITQRVLQAQRLLETSDYSVDEVAGRCGFRSPVALRGHFRRQLGSSPAAYRAAYRARRPQAERNADPDGPSGPVGPPTSLHQEHSGPVPMQTRRTAVAGLGAAAALSAEAMRERAELYATGRPSLPGQRSAP
;
A
#
# COMPACT_ATOMS: atom_id res chain seq x y z
N MET A 1 50.66 -28.91 -51.26
CA MET A 1 49.81 -29.99 -50.71
C MET A 1 50.40 -30.37 -49.35
N SER A 2 49.68 -30.40 -48.24
CA SER A 2 48.26 -30.05 -48.01
C SER A 2 48.07 -29.45 -46.61
N HIS A 3 46.90 -28.85 -46.35
CA HIS A 3 46.45 -28.38 -45.03
C HIS A 3 45.97 -29.53 -44.13
N ASP A 4 46.12 -29.42 -42.81
CA ASP A 4 45.05 -29.16 -41.81
C ASP A 4 45.69 -29.08 -40.38
N SER A 5 45.27 -28.23 -39.43
CA SER A 5 43.99 -28.21 -38.65
C SER A 5 43.76 -29.54 -37.89
N THR A 6 43.29 -29.65 -36.65
CA THR A 6 42.80 -28.71 -35.60
C THR A 6 42.92 -29.47 -34.25
N ALA A 7 42.82 -28.92 -33.04
CA ALA A 7 42.51 -27.57 -32.53
C ALA A 7 43.22 -27.34 -31.16
N ALA A 8 42.99 -26.17 -30.55
CA ALA A 8 43.22 -25.93 -29.11
C ALA A 8 41.87 -26.09 -28.34
N PRO A 9 41.87 -26.46 -27.04
CA PRO A 9 40.63 -26.63 -26.29
C PRO A 9 39.83 -25.33 -26.20
N GLU A 10 38.51 -25.44 -26.35
CA GLU A 10 37.62 -24.29 -26.48
C GLU A 10 37.67 -23.36 -25.27
N THR A 11 37.80 -22.07 -25.60
CA THR A 11 37.62 -20.92 -24.72
C THR A 11 36.46 -21.13 -23.74
N ALA A 12 36.77 -21.14 -22.44
CA ALA A 12 35.77 -21.14 -21.38
C ALA A 12 34.73 -20.03 -21.66
N ALA A 13 33.44 -20.39 -21.63
CA ALA A 13 32.34 -19.51 -22.00
C ALA A 13 32.36 -18.21 -21.18
N ARG A 14 32.89 -17.15 -21.79
CA ARG A 14 33.05 -15.83 -21.19
C ARG A 14 31.65 -15.24 -21.00
N LYS A 15 31.07 -15.41 -19.80
CA LYS A 15 29.73 -14.89 -19.44
C LYS A 15 29.60 -13.43 -19.88
N LEU A 16 28.88 -13.20 -20.97
CA LEU A 16 28.50 -11.88 -21.48
C LEU A 16 27.35 -11.27 -20.66
N SER A 17 27.46 -11.31 -19.34
CA SER A 17 26.65 -10.45 -18.47
C SER A 17 27.29 -9.07 -18.46
N GLY A 18 26.91 -8.24 -19.44
CA GLY A 18 27.12 -6.81 -19.37
C GLY A 18 26.33 -6.27 -18.19
N ARG A 19 26.99 -6.17 -17.02
CA ARG A 19 26.38 -5.86 -15.72
C ARG A 19 25.33 -4.76 -15.85
N ARG A 20 24.05 -5.13 -15.67
CA ARG A 20 22.91 -4.24 -15.95
C ARG A 20 23.07 -2.91 -15.19
N ARG A 21 22.70 -1.80 -15.82
CA ARG A 21 22.82 -0.44 -15.22
C ARG A 21 21.91 -0.32 -14.01
N LYS A 22 22.50 -0.31 -12.82
CA LYS A 22 21.80 -0.24 -11.53
C LYS A 22 20.91 1.00 -11.39
N GLU A 23 21.28 2.06 -12.09
CA GLU A 23 20.59 3.35 -12.15
C GLU A 23 19.23 3.24 -12.85
N ILE A 24 18.99 2.18 -13.64
CA ILE A 24 17.67 1.88 -14.19
C ILE A 24 16.93 1.00 -13.17
N VAL A 25 15.91 1.55 -12.55
CA VAL A 25 15.12 0.91 -11.48
C VAL A 25 13.72 0.62 -12.00
N ALA A 26 13.33 -0.65 -12.03
CA ALA A 26 11.93 -1.04 -12.21
C ALA A 26 11.22 -1.08 -10.85
N VAL A 27 9.98 -0.59 -10.78
CA VAL A 27 9.11 -0.76 -9.61
C VAL A 27 7.88 -1.53 -10.06
N LEU A 28 7.74 -2.75 -9.56
CA LEU A 28 6.66 -3.67 -9.91
C LEU A 28 5.49 -3.49 -8.94
N LEU A 29 4.41 -2.89 -9.43
CA LEU A 29 3.21 -2.58 -8.65
C LEU A 29 2.08 -3.58 -8.92
N PHE A 30 1.32 -3.87 -7.88
CA PHE A 30 0.15 -4.75 -7.92
C PHE A 30 -1.08 -4.06 -7.33
N SER A 31 -2.24 -4.42 -7.86
CA SER A 31 -3.55 -4.11 -7.30
C SER A 31 -3.71 -4.74 -5.91
N GLY A 32 -4.51 -4.13 -5.05
CA GLY A 32 -4.56 -4.44 -3.61
C GLY A 32 -3.27 -4.11 -2.84
N GLY A 33 -2.27 -3.46 -3.46
CA GLY A 33 -1.03 -3.05 -2.81
C GLY A 33 -1.22 -1.86 -1.84
N PRO A 34 -0.58 -1.87 -0.66
CA PRO A 34 -0.39 -0.68 0.16
C PRO A 34 0.29 0.47 -0.59
N ILE A 35 -0.34 1.66 -0.57
CA ILE A 35 0.19 2.85 -1.24
C ILE A 35 1.48 3.38 -0.59
N PHE A 36 1.65 3.23 0.72
CA PHE A 36 2.81 3.78 1.43
C PHE A 36 4.10 3.09 0.98
N GLU A 37 4.16 1.77 1.08
CA GLU A 37 5.27 0.96 0.59
C GLU A 37 5.53 1.21 -0.90
N SER A 38 4.46 1.27 -1.71
CA SER A 38 4.54 1.57 -3.14
C SER A 38 5.16 2.94 -3.42
N SER A 39 4.89 3.95 -2.60
CA SER A 39 5.38 5.32 -2.82
C SER A 39 6.85 5.50 -2.46
N ILE A 40 7.45 4.62 -1.64
CA ILE A 40 8.85 4.71 -1.21
C ILE A 40 9.84 4.70 -2.39
N PRO A 41 9.90 3.65 -3.25
CA PRO A 41 10.85 3.62 -4.35
C PRO A 41 10.53 4.67 -5.43
N LEU A 42 9.24 5.03 -5.62
CA LEU A 42 8.85 6.15 -6.48
C LEU A 42 9.43 7.48 -5.96
N SER A 43 9.36 7.72 -4.66
CA SER A 43 9.88 8.93 -4.02
C SER A 43 11.41 8.96 -4.01
N VAL A 44 12.07 7.82 -3.81
CA VAL A 44 13.53 7.72 -3.73
C VAL A 44 14.16 7.79 -5.12
N PHE A 45 13.71 6.97 -6.07
CA PHE A 45 14.34 6.79 -7.39
C PHE A 45 13.66 7.57 -8.53
N GLY A 46 12.44 8.09 -8.35
CA GLY A 46 11.68 8.78 -9.40
C GLY A 46 11.81 10.31 -9.41
N ILE A 47 12.10 10.92 -8.26
CA ILE A 47 12.24 12.38 -8.14
C ILE A 47 13.70 12.78 -8.40
N ASP A 48 13.91 13.61 -9.41
CA ASP A 48 15.20 14.20 -9.73
C ASP A 48 15.68 15.09 -8.57
N ARG A 49 16.93 14.89 -8.15
CA ARG A 49 17.59 15.57 -7.03
C ARG A 49 19.07 15.86 -7.34
N GLN A 50 19.40 16.02 -8.62
CA GLN A 50 20.75 16.42 -9.03
C GLN A 50 21.15 17.79 -8.47
N ASP A 51 20.17 18.67 -8.22
CA ASP A 51 20.34 19.96 -7.51
C ASP A 51 20.90 19.79 -6.08
N ALA A 52 20.66 18.64 -5.45
CA ALA A 52 21.13 18.28 -4.11
C ALA A 52 22.38 17.39 -4.12
N GLY A 53 22.98 17.12 -5.29
CA GLY A 53 24.12 16.19 -5.43
C GLY A 53 23.74 14.70 -5.40
N VAL A 54 22.46 14.35 -5.59
CA VAL A 54 22.04 12.95 -5.71
C VAL A 54 22.05 12.54 -7.20
N PRO A 55 22.79 11.51 -7.61
CA PRO A 55 22.76 11.04 -9.00
C PRO A 55 21.37 10.58 -9.43
N ARG A 56 21.06 10.80 -10.71
CA ARG A 56 19.73 10.54 -11.26
C ARG A 56 19.53 9.07 -11.60
N TYR A 57 18.50 8.48 -11.02
CA TYR A 57 17.96 7.19 -11.42
C TYR A 57 16.97 7.36 -12.59
N ARG A 58 16.86 6.33 -13.43
CA ARG A 58 15.79 6.16 -14.42
C ARG A 58 14.77 5.18 -13.88
N LEU A 59 13.66 5.71 -13.40
CA LEU A 59 12.54 4.90 -12.90
C LEU A 59 11.69 4.35 -14.05
N LEU A 60 11.33 3.07 -13.97
CA LEU A 60 10.37 2.37 -14.83
C LEU A 60 9.25 1.82 -13.92
N VAL A 61 8.12 2.50 -13.85
CA VAL A 61 6.97 2.02 -13.06
C VAL A 61 6.21 1.01 -13.90
N CYS A 62 6.11 -0.23 -13.40
CA CYS A 62 5.62 -1.39 -14.12
C CYS A 62 4.38 -1.96 -13.43
N ALA A 63 3.31 -2.26 -14.18
CA ALA A 63 2.19 -3.05 -13.68
C ALA A 63 2.55 -4.54 -13.69
N GLY A 64 2.19 -5.24 -12.62
CA GLY A 64 2.34 -6.69 -12.49
C GLY A 64 1.09 -7.50 -12.83
N GLU A 65 0.02 -6.83 -13.25
CA GLU A 65 -1.24 -7.40 -13.73
C GLU A 65 -1.99 -6.36 -14.59
N ASP A 66 -2.97 -6.81 -15.37
CA ASP A 66 -3.71 -5.94 -16.29
C ASP A 66 -4.64 -4.94 -15.61
N GLY A 67 -4.81 -3.79 -16.27
CA GLY A 67 -5.76 -2.76 -15.89
C GLY A 67 -5.31 -1.81 -14.76
N PRO A 68 -6.20 -0.95 -14.27
CA PRO A 68 -5.87 0.02 -13.22
C PRO A 68 -5.62 -0.64 -11.86
N LEU A 69 -4.49 -0.32 -11.23
CA LEU A 69 -4.07 -0.90 -9.96
C LEU A 69 -4.77 -0.16 -8.81
N ARG A 70 -5.66 -0.85 -8.08
CA ARG A 70 -6.39 -0.27 -6.94
C ARG A 70 -5.64 -0.50 -5.64
N THR A 71 -5.17 0.55 -5.01
CA THR A 71 -4.46 0.47 -3.71
C THR A 71 -5.41 0.13 -2.56
N THR A 72 -4.89 -0.38 -1.44
CA THR A 72 -5.70 -0.61 -0.22
C THR A 72 -6.34 0.66 0.36
N GLY A 73 -5.81 1.84 0.01
CA GLY A 73 -6.34 3.15 0.40
C GLY A 73 -7.39 3.72 -0.55
N GLY A 74 -7.85 2.95 -1.54
CA GLY A 74 -8.90 3.37 -2.48
C GLY A 74 -8.44 4.25 -3.64
N LEU A 75 -7.14 4.58 -3.74
CA LEU A 75 -6.57 5.24 -4.92
C LEU A 75 -6.38 4.25 -6.06
N GLU A 76 -6.62 4.72 -7.28
CA GLU A 76 -6.37 4.00 -8.53
C GLU A 76 -5.09 4.54 -9.18
N LEU A 77 -4.21 3.64 -9.61
CA LEU A 77 -2.91 3.96 -10.23
C LEU A 77 -2.83 3.33 -11.62
N THR A 78 -2.23 4.04 -12.56
CA THR A 78 -1.83 3.50 -13.87
C THR A 78 -0.30 3.47 -13.95
N ALA A 79 0.25 2.33 -14.40
CA ALA A 79 1.68 2.21 -14.68
C ALA A 79 1.92 2.44 -16.19
N PRO A 80 2.96 3.19 -16.58
CA PRO A 80 3.30 3.45 -17.98
C PRO A 80 3.94 2.24 -18.71
N HIS A 81 4.27 1.16 -17.99
CA HIS A 81 4.95 -0.03 -18.52
C HIS A 81 4.33 -1.31 -17.94
N GLY A 82 4.48 -2.43 -18.64
CA GLY A 82 4.15 -3.76 -18.14
C GLY A 82 5.41 -4.51 -17.67
N LEU A 83 5.29 -5.84 -17.59
CA LEU A 83 6.36 -6.74 -17.18
C LEU A 83 7.58 -6.71 -18.13
N GLU A 84 7.38 -6.36 -19.41
CA GLU A 84 8.45 -6.30 -20.41
C GLU A 84 9.55 -5.30 -20.05
N ALA A 85 9.21 -4.21 -19.34
CA ALA A 85 10.18 -3.19 -18.95
C ALA A 85 11.15 -3.66 -17.85
N ILE A 86 10.83 -4.74 -17.12
CA ILE A 86 11.70 -5.32 -16.09
C ILE A 86 13.02 -5.85 -16.70
N SER A 87 13.00 -6.29 -17.97
CA SER A 87 14.19 -6.69 -18.73
C SER A 87 15.25 -5.57 -18.89
N ARG A 88 14.86 -4.31 -18.71
CA ARG A 88 15.72 -3.13 -18.94
C ARG A 88 16.36 -2.59 -17.66
N ALA A 89 15.95 -3.09 -16.50
CA ALA A 89 16.34 -2.56 -15.20
C ALA A 89 17.50 -3.34 -14.56
N GLY A 90 18.48 -2.63 -13.99
CA GLY A 90 19.54 -3.23 -13.16
C GLY A 90 19.14 -3.41 -11.70
N THR A 91 18.08 -2.74 -11.25
CA THR A 91 17.42 -3.00 -9.96
C THR A 91 15.91 -3.14 -10.17
N VAL A 92 15.28 -4.15 -9.57
CA VAL A 92 13.82 -4.36 -9.60
C VAL A 92 13.29 -4.33 -8.17
N VAL A 93 12.34 -3.45 -7.88
CA VAL A 93 11.74 -3.29 -6.55
C VAL A 93 10.29 -3.77 -6.56
N VAL A 94 9.97 -4.71 -5.67
CA VAL A 94 8.62 -5.20 -5.39
C VAL A 94 8.17 -4.62 -4.04
N PRO A 95 7.32 -3.57 -4.00
CA PRO A 95 7.16 -2.78 -2.78
C PRO A 95 6.23 -3.39 -1.73
N ALA A 96 5.14 -4.00 -2.15
CA ALA A 96 4.24 -4.74 -1.26
C ALA A 96 3.30 -5.62 -2.09
N TRP A 97 2.85 -6.70 -1.47
CA TRP A 97 1.90 -7.65 -2.04
C TRP A 97 0.60 -7.68 -1.23
N ARG A 98 -0.52 -7.87 -1.93
CA ARG A 98 -1.89 -7.74 -1.41
C ARG A 98 -2.31 -8.81 -0.39
N SER A 99 -1.66 -9.97 -0.41
CA SER A 99 -2.07 -11.13 0.40
C SER A 99 -0.86 -12.01 0.74
N ILE A 100 -0.65 -12.32 2.01
CA ILE A 100 0.43 -13.23 2.43
C ILE A 100 0.11 -14.71 2.19
N THR A 101 -1.13 -15.03 1.80
CA THR A 101 -1.63 -16.39 1.58
C THR A 101 -1.95 -16.72 0.12
N SER A 102 -2.17 -15.70 -0.72
CA SER A 102 -2.43 -15.87 -2.16
C SER A 102 -1.15 -15.74 -2.99
N PRO A 103 -0.92 -16.61 -4.00
CA PRO A 103 0.25 -16.51 -4.87
C PRO A 103 0.16 -15.25 -5.78
N PRO A 104 1.29 -14.62 -6.12
CA PRO A 104 1.36 -13.62 -7.19
C PRO A 104 1.12 -14.23 -8.57
N PRO A 105 0.86 -13.41 -9.62
CA PRO A 105 0.74 -13.91 -11.00
C PRO A 105 2.04 -14.54 -11.47
N GLU A 106 1.98 -15.73 -12.09
CA GLU A 106 3.18 -16.49 -12.47
C GLU A 106 4.06 -15.73 -13.48
N GLU A 107 3.44 -15.00 -14.42
CA GLU A 107 4.16 -14.16 -15.40
C GLU A 107 5.06 -13.12 -14.72
N ALA A 108 4.61 -12.57 -13.59
CA ALA A 108 5.38 -11.63 -12.78
C ALA A 108 6.52 -12.34 -12.04
N LEU A 109 6.31 -13.56 -11.56
CA LEU A 109 7.38 -14.39 -10.97
C LEU A 109 8.44 -14.74 -12.01
N ASP A 110 8.05 -15.16 -13.21
CA ASP A 110 8.96 -15.44 -14.33
C ASP A 110 9.70 -14.19 -14.83
N ALA A 111 9.08 -13.00 -14.79
CA ALA A 111 9.76 -11.76 -15.10
C ALA A 111 10.84 -11.42 -14.04
N LEU A 112 10.58 -11.70 -12.76
CA LEU A 112 11.56 -11.53 -11.67
C LEU A 112 12.71 -12.54 -11.76
N ARG A 113 12.41 -13.83 -12.01
CA ARG A 113 13.41 -14.90 -12.21
C ARG A 113 14.37 -14.55 -13.35
N ARG A 114 13.83 -14.27 -14.55
CA ARG A 114 14.66 -13.89 -15.73
C ARG A 114 15.50 -12.64 -15.49
N ALA A 115 14.94 -11.62 -14.83
CA ALA A 115 15.71 -10.42 -14.51
C ALA A 115 16.87 -10.70 -13.55
N HIS A 116 16.67 -11.57 -12.55
CA HIS A 116 17.72 -12.00 -11.63
C HIS A 116 18.81 -12.82 -12.34
N GLU A 117 18.42 -13.80 -13.17
CA GLU A 117 19.33 -14.61 -13.99
C GLU A 117 20.21 -13.76 -14.92
N GLU A 118 19.63 -12.70 -15.50
CA GLU A 118 20.33 -11.70 -16.33
C GLU A 118 21.15 -10.68 -15.52
N GLY A 119 21.19 -10.80 -14.19
CA GLY A 119 22.05 -10.02 -13.30
C GLY A 119 21.44 -8.71 -12.77
N ALA A 120 20.11 -8.58 -12.72
CA ALA A 120 19.45 -7.50 -11.99
C ALA A 120 19.43 -7.78 -10.48
N ARG A 121 19.60 -6.73 -9.67
CA ARG A 121 19.36 -6.77 -8.23
C ARG A 121 17.85 -6.79 -7.97
N ILE A 122 17.33 -7.74 -7.20
CA ILE A 122 15.90 -7.80 -6.85
C ILE A 122 15.69 -7.35 -5.40
N VAL A 123 14.64 -6.55 -5.15
CA VAL A 123 14.42 -5.90 -3.85
C VAL A 123 12.96 -6.09 -3.42
N GLY A 124 12.74 -6.76 -2.28
CA GLY A 124 11.41 -6.91 -1.69
C GLY A 124 11.22 -5.99 -0.48
N LEU A 125 10.26 -5.07 -0.53
CA LEU A 125 9.89 -4.29 0.66
C LEU A 125 8.66 -4.95 1.31
N CYS A 126 8.56 -4.93 2.65
CA CYS A 126 7.38 -5.42 3.37
C CYS A 126 6.93 -6.83 2.92
N THR A 127 5.66 -7.00 2.57
CA THR A 127 5.09 -8.24 2.01
C THR A 127 5.57 -8.57 0.59
N GLY A 128 6.31 -7.68 -0.09
CA GLY A 128 7.03 -7.97 -1.32
C GLY A 128 8.03 -9.13 -1.17
N ALA A 129 8.54 -9.38 0.04
CA ALA A 129 9.33 -10.59 0.35
C ALA A 129 8.58 -11.90 0.02
N PHE A 130 7.25 -11.94 0.14
CA PHE A 130 6.44 -13.12 -0.24
C PHE A 130 6.41 -13.35 -1.75
N VAL A 131 6.60 -12.30 -2.56
CA VAL A 131 6.69 -12.40 -4.03
C VAL A 131 8.04 -12.96 -4.43
N LEU A 132 9.12 -12.46 -3.81
CA LEU A 132 10.46 -12.98 -4.03
C LEU A 132 10.58 -14.45 -3.56
N ALA A 133 9.95 -14.81 -2.44
CA ALA A 133 9.88 -16.19 -1.98
C ALA A 133 9.07 -17.08 -2.94
N ALA A 134 7.91 -16.62 -3.43
CA ALA A 134 7.13 -17.35 -4.45
C ALA A 134 7.90 -17.54 -5.78
N ALA A 135 8.78 -16.59 -6.12
CA ALA A 135 9.67 -16.72 -7.28
C ALA A 135 10.83 -17.70 -7.07
N GLY A 136 11.06 -18.21 -5.84
CA GLY A 136 12.24 -19.02 -5.47
C GLY A 136 13.50 -18.19 -5.20
N LEU A 137 13.42 -16.86 -5.28
CA LEU A 137 14.58 -15.96 -5.21
C LEU A 137 15.17 -15.79 -3.80
N LEU A 138 14.53 -16.38 -2.78
CA LEU A 138 14.97 -16.37 -1.38
C LEU A 138 15.37 -17.76 -0.85
N ASP A 139 15.33 -18.80 -1.69
CA ASP A 139 15.61 -20.18 -1.26
C ASP A 139 17.08 -20.34 -0.81
N GLY A 140 17.26 -20.73 0.45
CA GLY A 140 18.57 -20.84 1.11
C GLY A 140 19.16 -19.51 1.59
N ARG A 141 18.44 -18.38 1.47
CA ARG A 141 18.99 -17.03 1.65
C ARG A 141 18.50 -16.34 2.93
N PRO A 142 19.30 -15.45 3.54
CA PRO A 142 18.84 -14.59 4.60
C PRO A 142 17.84 -13.56 4.05
N ALA A 143 16.73 -13.38 4.75
CA ALA A 143 15.69 -12.42 4.37
C ALA A 143 14.98 -11.83 5.58
N THR A 144 14.33 -10.69 5.40
CA THR A 144 13.41 -10.13 6.40
C THR A 144 12.13 -9.62 5.75
N THR A 145 11.11 -9.39 6.57
CA THR A 145 9.84 -8.78 6.17
C THR A 145 9.27 -8.04 7.39
N HIS A 146 8.07 -7.48 7.30
CA HIS A 146 7.44 -6.88 8.47
C HIS A 146 7.32 -7.94 9.58
N TRP A 147 7.71 -7.63 10.83
CA TRP A 147 7.82 -8.61 11.92
C TRP A 147 6.51 -9.41 12.12
N MET A 148 5.35 -8.80 11.84
CA MET A 148 4.02 -9.43 11.89
C MET A 148 3.82 -10.54 10.84
N TYR A 149 4.61 -10.57 9.79
CA TYR A 149 4.49 -11.52 8.69
C TYR A 149 5.70 -12.45 8.57
N ALA A 150 6.81 -12.17 9.27
CA ALA A 150 7.99 -13.03 9.31
C ALA A 150 7.68 -14.48 9.79
N PRO A 151 6.86 -14.69 10.84
CA PRO A 151 6.28 -16.00 11.18
C PRO A 151 5.68 -16.75 9.98
N THR A 152 4.78 -16.09 9.26
CA THR A 152 4.06 -16.67 8.11
C THR A 152 4.99 -16.91 6.92
N LEU A 153 5.98 -16.04 6.70
CA LEU A 153 6.97 -16.20 5.63
C LEU A 153 7.81 -17.45 5.86
N ALA A 154 8.38 -17.60 7.06
CA ALA A 154 9.21 -18.76 7.43
C ALA A 154 8.43 -20.09 7.36
N LYS A 155 7.18 -20.08 7.81
CA LYS A 155 6.31 -21.26 7.77
C LYS A 155 5.90 -21.68 6.35
N ARG A 156 5.68 -20.71 5.45
CA ARG A 156 5.25 -20.96 4.07
C ARG A 156 6.41 -21.30 3.14
N TYR A 157 7.58 -20.72 3.39
CA TYR A 157 8.80 -20.92 2.59
C TYR A 157 9.93 -21.34 3.53
N PRO A 158 9.96 -22.61 3.98
CA PRO A 158 10.90 -23.11 5.00
C PRO A 158 12.36 -23.16 4.52
N SER A 159 12.60 -22.98 3.23
CA SER A 159 13.90 -22.75 2.60
C SER A 159 14.50 -21.37 2.91
N VAL A 160 13.70 -20.39 3.34
CA VAL A 160 14.13 -19.00 3.56
C VAL A 160 14.62 -18.81 4.98
N HIS A 161 15.83 -18.26 5.15
CA HIS A 161 16.38 -17.93 6.47
C HIS A 161 15.82 -16.57 6.94
N VAL A 162 14.58 -16.58 7.45
CA VAL A 162 13.88 -15.34 7.86
C VAL A 162 14.39 -14.83 9.20
N ASP A 163 14.96 -13.62 9.21
CA ASP A 163 15.28 -12.87 10.43
C ASP A 163 14.23 -11.78 10.72
N PRO A 164 13.41 -11.91 11.77
CA PRO A 164 12.40 -10.93 12.16
C PRO A 164 12.97 -9.76 12.99
N ARG A 165 14.29 -9.67 13.15
CA ARG A 165 14.96 -8.62 13.94
C ARG A 165 15.48 -7.49 13.09
N GLU A 166 15.80 -7.72 11.82
CA GLU A 166 16.46 -6.74 10.98
C GLU A 166 15.51 -5.69 10.40
N LEU A 167 16.03 -4.48 10.13
CA LEU A 167 15.28 -3.49 9.35
C LEU A 167 15.29 -3.86 7.87
N PHE A 168 16.44 -4.31 7.39
CA PHE A 168 16.62 -4.85 6.07
C PHE A 168 17.79 -5.82 6.06
N VAL A 169 17.72 -6.80 5.16
CA VAL A 169 18.80 -7.73 4.85
C VAL A 169 19.31 -7.39 3.45
N ASP A 170 20.63 -7.27 3.32
CA ASP A 170 21.33 -7.14 2.04
C ASP A 170 22.17 -8.39 1.81
N ASP A 171 21.74 -9.22 0.86
CA ASP A 171 22.44 -10.43 0.42
C ASP A 171 23.05 -10.22 -0.98
N GLY A 172 23.44 -8.97 -1.29
CA GLY A 172 24.18 -8.57 -2.48
C GLY A 172 23.32 -8.32 -3.72
N ASP A 173 22.76 -9.39 -4.29
CA ASP A 173 21.90 -9.33 -5.47
C ASP A 173 20.39 -9.45 -5.16
N VAL A 174 20.03 -9.91 -3.96
CA VAL A 174 18.67 -9.82 -3.44
C VAL A 174 18.68 -9.15 -2.06
N LEU A 175 17.78 -8.19 -1.89
CA LEU A 175 17.65 -7.41 -0.66
C LEU A 175 16.20 -7.42 -0.21
N THR A 176 15.96 -7.46 1.10
CA THR A 176 14.61 -7.45 1.65
C THR A 176 14.49 -6.49 2.83
N SER A 177 13.31 -5.90 3.07
CA SER A 177 13.09 -5.02 4.23
C SER A 177 11.80 -5.28 4.98
N ALA A 178 11.83 -4.88 6.24
CA ALA A 178 10.73 -4.79 7.18
C ALA A 178 9.50 -4.00 6.70
N GLY A 179 9.59 -3.24 5.59
CA GLY A 179 8.50 -2.42 5.10
C GLY A 179 8.32 -1.12 5.87
N THR A 180 7.28 -0.36 5.51
CA THR A 180 6.97 0.96 6.07
C THR A 180 8.24 1.83 6.13
N ALA A 181 8.62 2.38 7.29
CA ALA A 181 9.81 3.24 7.39
C ALA A 181 11.12 2.51 7.00
N ALA A 182 11.21 1.19 7.18
CA ALA A 182 12.39 0.41 6.83
C ALA A 182 12.58 0.22 5.31
N GLY A 183 11.51 0.40 4.52
CA GLY A 183 11.65 0.51 3.07
C GLY A 183 12.48 1.74 2.68
N ILE A 184 12.31 2.86 3.39
CA ILE A 184 13.11 4.08 3.18
C ILE A 184 14.57 3.81 3.59
N ASP A 185 14.81 3.13 4.72
CA ASP A 185 16.16 2.76 5.16
C ASP A 185 16.88 1.89 4.11
N LEU A 186 16.21 0.88 3.53
CA LEU A 186 16.78 0.03 2.48
C LEU A 186 17.02 0.80 1.17
N CYS A 187 16.08 1.64 0.73
CA CYS A 187 16.30 2.45 -0.47
C CYS A 187 17.44 3.47 -0.28
N LEU A 188 17.61 4.06 0.91
CA LEU A 188 18.78 4.88 1.25
C LEU A 188 20.08 4.07 1.30
N HIS A 189 20.03 2.82 1.75
CA HIS A 189 21.18 1.90 1.73
C HIS A 189 21.61 1.53 0.29
N ILE A 190 20.66 1.30 -0.61
CA ILE A 190 20.92 1.10 -2.05
C ILE A 190 21.63 2.34 -2.63
N VAL A 191 21.09 3.54 -2.42
CA VAL A 191 21.70 4.80 -2.90
C VAL A 191 23.11 5.00 -2.33
N ARG A 192 23.33 4.64 -1.05
CA ARG A 192 24.66 4.70 -0.42
C ARG A 192 25.65 3.72 -1.02
N THR A 193 25.18 2.52 -1.37
CA THR A 193 26.01 1.44 -1.92
C THR A 193 26.41 1.74 -3.37
N ASP A 194 25.52 2.37 -4.14
CA ASP A 194 25.75 2.64 -5.55
C ASP A 194 26.37 4.04 -5.80
N HIS A 195 26.15 5.03 -4.91
CA HIS A 195 26.60 6.43 -5.09
C HIS A 195 27.29 7.06 -3.86
N GLY A 196 27.57 6.29 -2.82
CA GLY A 196 28.33 6.75 -1.64
C GLY A 196 27.54 7.51 -0.58
N ASN A 197 28.22 7.85 0.52
CA ASN A 197 27.60 8.45 1.70
C ASN A 197 27.05 9.87 1.47
N GLU A 198 27.65 10.64 0.57
CA GLU A 198 27.23 12.02 0.31
C GLU A 198 25.85 12.09 -0.36
N ALA A 199 25.67 11.34 -1.47
CA ALA A 199 24.39 11.23 -2.17
C ALA A 199 23.27 10.69 -1.26
N ALA A 200 23.55 9.62 -0.49
CA ALA A 200 22.59 9.09 0.47
C ALA A 200 22.26 10.08 1.60
N GLY A 201 23.24 10.85 2.08
CA GLY A 201 23.03 11.90 3.08
C GLY A 201 22.21 13.08 2.55
N ALA A 202 22.43 13.49 1.29
CA ALA A 202 21.63 14.52 0.63
C ALA A 202 20.17 14.08 0.42
N LEU A 203 19.96 12.84 -0.02
CA LEU A 203 18.63 12.26 -0.16
C LEU A 203 17.92 12.15 1.20
N ALA A 204 18.58 11.65 2.25
CA ALA A 204 18.00 11.55 3.59
C ALA A 204 17.58 12.92 4.14
N ARG A 205 18.38 13.98 3.94
CA ARG A 205 18.01 15.37 4.29
C ARG A 205 16.74 15.83 3.55
N ARG A 206 16.63 15.56 2.24
CA ARG A 206 15.44 15.92 1.43
C ARG A 206 14.20 15.11 1.80
N LEU A 207 14.35 13.91 2.35
CA LEU A 207 13.26 13.08 2.86
C LEU A 207 12.92 13.36 4.35
N VAL A 208 13.68 14.22 5.03
CA VAL A 208 13.52 14.55 6.46
C VAL A 208 13.62 13.31 7.36
N VAL A 209 14.55 12.40 7.04
CA VAL A 209 14.83 11.17 7.80
C VAL A 209 16.29 11.12 8.26
N PRO A 210 16.62 10.41 9.36
CA PRO A 210 18.00 10.21 9.75
C PRO A 210 18.79 9.47 8.65
N PRO A 211 20.06 9.83 8.38
CA PRO A 211 20.85 9.21 7.31
C PRO A 211 21.21 7.75 7.58
N ARG A 212 21.09 7.29 8.83
CA ARG A 212 21.04 5.89 9.26
C ARG A 212 20.12 5.82 10.47
N ARG A 213 19.12 4.94 10.46
CA ARG A 213 18.33 4.60 11.65
C ARG A 213 19.06 3.51 12.45
N SER A 214 19.12 3.65 13.77
CA SER A 214 19.74 2.67 14.67
C SER A 214 18.69 1.78 15.35
N GLY A 215 19.02 0.50 15.49
CA GLY A 215 18.16 -0.52 16.09
C GLY A 215 17.24 -1.22 15.08
N GLY A 216 17.10 -2.53 15.24
CA GLY A 216 16.24 -3.38 14.43
C GLY A 216 14.75 -3.34 14.78
N GLN A 217 14.00 -4.28 14.22
CA GLN A 217 12.66 -4.68 14.65
C GLN A 217 12.65 -5.29 16.08
N GLU A 218 13.81 -5.62 16.66
CA GLU A 218 13.95 -6.23 18.00
C GLU A 218 13.15 -5.57 19.15
N ARG A 219 12.83 -4.28 19.04
CA ARG A 219 12.03 -3.57 20.06
C ARG A 219 10.53 -3.85 19.98
N TYR A 220 10.08 -4.39 18.85
CA TYR A 220 8.71 -4.87 18.61
C TYR A 220 8.59 -6.38 18.83
N LEU A 221 9.72 -7.10 18.77
CA LEU A 221 9.80 -8.49 19.19
C LEU A 221 9.75 -8.58 20.73
N ASP A 222 8.75 -9.28 21.23
CA ASP A 222 8.54 -9.47 22.67
C ASP A 222 9.58 -10.46 23.23
N ARG A 223 10.65 -9.93 23.82
CA ARG A 223 11.73 -10.71 24.47
C ARG A 223 11.31 -11.44 25.77
N SER A 224 10.01 -11.58 26.04
CA SER A 224 9.48 -12.16 27.30
C SER A 224 9.04 -13.62 27.18
N LEU A 225 9.45 -14.34 26.13
CA LEU A 225 9.03 -15.72 25.84
C LEU A 225 10.24 -16.66 25.76
N PRO A 226 10.12 -17.92 26.24
CA PRO A 226 11.12 -18.97 26.01
C PRO A 226 11.35 -19.22 24.52
N GLU A 227 12.55 -19.67 24.15
CA GLU A 227 12.98 -19.88 22.75
C GLU A 227 12.31 -21.07 22.03
N GLU A 228 11.35 -21.75 22.65
CA GLU A 228 10.62 -22.86 22.05
C GLU A 228 9.32 -22.40 21.37
N ILE A 229 9.11 -22.93 20.16
CA ILE A 229 8.01 -22.67 19.22
C ILE A 229 8.25 -21.42 18.34
N GLY A 230 8.76 -21.67 17.14
CA GLY A 230 8.83 -20.68 16.07
C GLY A 230 7.45 -20.26 15.56
N ALA A 231 7.43 -19.10 14.90
CA ALA A 231 6.24 -18.35 14.47
C ALA A 231 5.45 -17.73 15.66
N ASP A 232 5.48 -16.40 15.82
CA ASP A 232 4.69 -15.71 16.88
C ASP A 232 3.19 -16.02 16.70
N PRO A 233 2.55 -16.75 17.63
CA PRO A 233 1.17 -17.20 17.44
C PRO A 233 0.18 -16.05 17.33
N LEU A 234 0.52 -14.89 17.90
CA LEU A 234 -0.30 -13.68 17.82
C LEU A 234 -0.35 -13.11 16.41
N ALA A 235 0.76 -13.18 15.67
CA ALA A 235 0.89 -12.72 14.30
C ALA A 235 0.06 -13.59 13.33
N GLU A 236 0.13 -14.92 13.46
CA GLU A 236 -0.71 -15.84 12.69
C GLU A 236 -2.21 -15.62 12.96
N VAL A 237 -2.58 -15.37 14.22
CA VAL A 237 -3.98 -15.10 14.61
C VAL A 237 -4.49 -13.78 14.05
N VAL A 238 -3.66 -12.72 13.98
CA VAL A 238 -4.02 -11.46 13.33
C VAL A 238 -4.26 -11.65 11.84
N ALA A 239 -3.38 -12.38 11.15
CA ALA A 239 -3.56 -12.69 9.72
C ALA A 239 -4.84 -13.51 9.46
N TRP A 240 -5.04 -14.59 10.22
CA TRP A 240 -6.24 -15.42 10.13
C TRP A 240 -7.51 -14.60 10.37
N ALA A 241 -7.53 -13.74 11.39
CA ALA A 241 -8.68 -12.92 11.72
C ALA A 241 -9.06 -11.91 10.61
N LEU A 242 -8.10 -11.44 9.80
CA LEU A 242 -8.37 -10.57 8.65
C LEU A 242 -9.05 -11.32 7.48
N GLU A 243 -8.68 -12.58 7.26
CA GLU A 243 -9.30 -13.43 6.24
C GLU A 243 -10.72 -13.86 6.65
N HIS A 244 -10.93 -14.10 7.95
CA HIS A 244 -12.17 -14.65 8.50
C HIS A 244 -13.10 -13.59 9.09
N LEU A 245 -12.90 -12.29 8.79
CA LEU A 245 -13.72 -11.17 9.34
C LEU A 245 -15.25 -11.35 9.17
N HIS A 246 -15.65 -12.11 8.15
CA HIS A 246 -17.04 -12.45 7.82
C HIS A 246 -17.68 -13.45 8.82
N GLU A 247 -16.87 -14.22 9.56
CA GLU A 247 -17.32 -15.20 10.54
C GLU A 247 -17.61 -14.57 11.91
N GLN A 248 -18.35 -15.28 12.77
CA GLN A 248 -18.59 -14.90 14.15
C GLN A 248 -17.68 -15.67 15.12
N PHE A 249 -16.55 -15.06 15.47
CA PHE A 249 -15.71 -15.47 16.59
C PHE A 249 -15.60 -14.34 17.63
N ASP A 250 -15.29 -14.73 18.86
CA ASP A 250 -14.97 -13.86 19.97
C ASP A 250 -13.45 -13.77 20.21
N VAL A 251 -13.05 -13.06 21.26
CA VAL A 251 -11.63 -12.83 21.57
C VAL A 251 -11.05 -14.02 22.36
N GLU A 252 -11.87 -14.81 23.05
CA GLU A 252 -11.54 -16.14 23.57
C GLU A 252 -11.06 -17.08 22.45
N THR A 253 -11.78 -17.13 21.32
CA THR A 253 -11.43 -17.94 20.15
C THR A 253 -10.06 -17.54 19.58
N LEU A 254 -9.78 -16.23 19.48
CA LEU A 254 -8.47 -15.74 19.04
C LEU A 254 -7.35 -16.06 20.05
N ALA A 255 -7.63 -15.94 21.35
CA ALA A 255 -6.68 -16.27 22.39
C ALA A 255 -6.33 -17.77 22.39
N ALA A 256 -7.33 -18.64 22.25
CA ALA A 256 -7.16 -20.08 22.12
C ALA A 256 -6.35 -20.46 20.87
N ARG A 257 -6.62 -19.80 19.72
CA ARG A 257 -5.87 -20.00 18.47
C ARG A 257 -4.40 -19.54 18.57
N ALA A 258 -4.10 -18.61 19.47
CA ALA A 258 -2.74 -18.19 19.81
C ALA A 258 -2.10 -19.07 20.92
N TYR A 259 -2.79 -20.10 21.41
CA TYR A 259 -2.40 -20.90 22.59
C TYR A 259 -2.15 -20.05 23.85
N MET A 260 -2.89 -18.95 24.02
CA MET A 260 -2.74 -18.00 25.12
C MET A 260 -3.98 -17.92 26.01
N SER A 261 -3.77 -17.67 27.30
CA SER A 261 -4.86 -17.22 28.16
C SER A 261 -5.39 -15.86 27.70
N ARG A 262 -6.69 -15.61 27.90
CA ARG A 262 -7.34 -14.35 27.51
C ARG A 262 -6.62 -13.10 28.05
N ARG A 263 -6.13 -13.14 29.29
CA ARG A 263 -5.36 -12.05 29.93
C ARG A 263 -4.03 -11.79 29.23
N THR A 264 -3.30 -12.83 28.86
CA THR A 264 -2.03 -12.70 28.12
C THR A 264 -2.29 -12.18 26.71
N PHE A 265 -3.30 -12.71 26.02
CA PHE A 265 -3.70 -12.29 24.69
C PHE A 265 -4.08 -10.79 24.65
N ASP A 266 -5.03 -10.34 25.49
CA ASP A 266 -5.46 -8.94 25.54
C ASP A 266 -4.31 -7.95 25.82
N ARG A 267 -3.30 -8.38 26.58
CA ARG A 267 -2.10 -7.58 26.87
C ARG A 267 -1.17 -7.52 25.65
N ARG A 268 -0.75 -8.67 25.11
CA ARG A 268 0.16 -8.73 23.96
C ARG A 268 -0.47 -8.07 22.73
N PHE A 269 -1.72 -8.39 22.42
CA PHE A 269 -2.47 -7.80 21.29
C PHE A 269 -2.56 -6.28 21.37
N ARG A 270 -2.80 -5.71 22.57
CA ARG A 270 -2.83 -4.25 22.75
C ARG A 270 -1.45 -3.62 22.61
N SER A 271 -0.40 -4.28 23.11
CA SER A 271 1.00 -3.85 22.87
C SER A 271 1.35 -3.86 21.38
N LEU A 272 0.76 -4.79 20.62
CA LEU A 272 1.05 -5.02 19.21
C LEU A 272 0.29 -4.10 18.25
N THR A 273 -1.01 -3.88 18.52
CA THR A 273 -1.95 -3.19 17.62
C THR A 273 -2.40 -1.82 18.12
N GLY A 274 -1.87 -1.37 19.27
CA GLY A 274 -2.27 -0.14 19.94
C GLY A 274 -3.70 -0.15 20.51
N SER A 275 -4.45 -1.24 20.36
CA SER A 275 -5.89 -1.29 20.68
C SER A 275 -6.32 -2.65 21.26
N ALA A 276 -7.47 -2.67 21.94
CA ALA A 276 -8.02 -3.93 22.47
C ALA A 276 -8.54 -4.82 21.32
N PRO A 277 -8.38 -6.16 21.37
CA PRO A 277 -8.71 -7.04 20.23
C PRO A 277 -10.12 -6.85 19.67
N LEU A 278 -11.11 -6.70 20.56
CA LEU A 278 -12.49 -6.49 20.14
C LEU A 278 -12.69 -5.17 19.39
N GLN A 279 -12.04 -4.07 19.81
CA GLN A 279 -12.12 -2.79 19.10
C GLN A 279 -11.36 -2.85 17.76
N TRP A 280 -10.22 -3.54 17.72
CA TRP A 280 -9.49 -3.77 16.48
C TRP A 280 -10.35 -4.55 15.46
N LEU A 281 -10.96 -5.67 15.87
CA LEU A 281 -11.85 -6.46 15.02
C LEU A 281 -13.02 -5.64 14.49
N ILE A 282 -13.67 -4.85 15.34
CA ILE A 282 -14.74 -3.94 14.95
C ILE A 282 -14.27 -2.98 13.86
N THR A 283 -13.10 -2.37 14.01
CA THR A 283 -12.52 -1.47 13.01
C THR A 283 -12.24 -2.19 11.69
N GLN A 284 -11.65 -3.38 11.71
CA GLN A 284 -11.41 -4.16 10.48
C GLN A 284 -12.71 -4.54 9.77
N ARG A 285 -13.75 -4.92 10.52
CA ARG A 285 -15.09 -5.19 9.98
C ARG A 285 -15.77 -3.94 9.42
N VAL A 286 -15.60 -2.76 10.03
CA VAL A 286 -16.09 -1.47 9.48
C VAL A 286 -15.37 -1.13 8.18
N LEU A 287 -14.04 -1.30 8.09
CA LEU A 287 -13.27 -1.08 6.87
C LEU A 287 -13.67 -2.05 5.74
N GLN A 288 -13.95 -3.31 6.07
CA GLN A 288 -14.50 -4.27 5.10
C GLN A 288 -15.91 -3.87 4.64
N ALA A 289 -16.77 -3.39 5.55
CA ALA A 289 -18.10 -2.91 5.20
C ALA A 289 -18.03 -1.65 4.31
N GLN A 290 -17.10 -0.74 4.57
CA GLN A 290 -16.82 0.43 3.75
C GLN A 290 -16.48 0.01 2.31
N ARG A 291 -15.53 -0.93 2.13
CA ARG A 291 -15.19 -1.50 0.82
C ARG A 291 -16.42 -2.08 0.12
N LEU A 292 -17.20 -2.95 0.78
CA LEU A 292 -18.40 -3.53 0.15
C LEU A 292 -19.48 -2.49 -0.20
N LEU A 293 -19.62 -1.40 0.55
CA LEU A 293 -20.56 -0.32 0.22
C LEU A 293 -20.17 0.46 -1.05
N GLU A 294 -18.86 0.50 -1.35
CA GLU A 294 -18.25 1.20 -2.49
C GLU A 294 -18.18 0.33 -3.75
N THR A 295 -17.83 -0.95 -3.59
CA THR A 295 -17.55 -1.88 -4.71
C THR A 295 -18.70 -2.82 -5.06
N SER A 296 -19.85 -2.73 -4.39
CA SER A 296 -21.00 -3.61 -4.65
C SER A 296 -22.36 -2.96 -4.39
N ASP A 297 -23.40 -3.59 -4.94
CA ASP A 297 -24.80 -3.22 -4.76
C ASP A 297 -25.51 -3.92 -3.57
N TYR A 298 -24.84 -4.83 -2.85
CA TYR A 298 -25.41 -5.52 -1.68
C TYR A 298 -26.13 -4.57 -0.74
N SER A 299 -27.30 -4.95 -0.22
CA SER A 299 -28.00 -4.17 0.80
C SER A 299 -27.11 -3.94 2.04
N VAL A 300 -27.40 -2.89 2.82
CA VAL A 300 -26.67 -2.62 4.08
C VAL A 300 -26.72 -3.82 5.04
N ASP A 301 -27.79 -4.61 4.93
CA ASP A 301 -28.05 -5.74 5.80
C ASP A 301 -27.25 -6.98 5.36
N GLU A 302 -27.11 -7.23 4.05
CA GLU A 302 -26.16 -8.20 3.50
C GLU A 302 -24.70 -7.82 3.77
N VAL A 303 -24.35 -6.53 3.66
CA VAL A 303 -23.01 -6.03 4.01
C VAL A 303 -22.70 -6.30 5.49
N ALA A 304 -23.67 -6.12 6.38
CA ALA A 304 -23.49 -6.44 7.80
C ALA A 304 -23.15 -7.93 8.02
N GLY A 305 -23.89 -8.83 7.36
CA GLY A 305 -23.62 -10.27 7.39
C GLY A 305 -22.25 -10.65 6.81
N ARG A 306 -21.93 -10.15 5.61
CA ARG A 306 -20.64 -10.38 4.93
C ARG A 306 -19.42 -9.80 5.67
N CYS A 307 -19.63 -8.92 6.64
CA CYS A 307 -18.60 -8.36 7.51
C CYS A 307 -18.67 -8.88 8.96
N GLY A 308 -19.39 -9.98 9.23
CA GLY A 308 -19.41 -10.61 10.55
C GLY A 308 -20.07 -9.78 11.66
N PHE A 309 -20.93 -8.82 11.33
CA PHE A 309 -21.75 -8.13 12.32
C PHE A 309 -23.00 -8.94 12.65
N ARG A 310 -23.27 -9.11 13.95
CA ARG A 310 -24.47 -9.84 14.45
C ARG A 310 -25.80 -9.23 14.00
N SER A 311 -25.82 -7.96 13.61
CA SER A 311 -27.00 -7.32 13.02
C SER A 311 -26.64 -6.08 12.19
N PRO A 312 -27.51 -5.64 11.26
CA PRO A 312 -27.34 -4.39 10.54
C PRO A 312 -27.37 -3.16 11.46
N VAL A 313 -28.07 -3.24 12.60
CA VAL A 313 -28.08 -2.19 13.63
C VAL A 313 -26.71 -2.04 14.27
N ALA A 314 -26.02 -3.15 14.57
CA ALA A 314 -24.66 -3.13 15.09
C ALA A 314 -23.69 -2.47 14.08
N LEU A 315 -23.73 -2.88 12.81
CA LEU A 315 -22.96 -2.23 11.74
C LEU A 315 -23.21 -0.72 11.73
N ARG A 316 -24.48 -0.28 11.65
CA ARG A 316 -24.85 1.15 11.61
C ARG A 316 -24.28 1.94 12.80
N GLY A 317 -24.33 1.37 14.00
CA GLY A 317 -23.80 2.00 15.22
C GLY A 317 -22.27 2.12 15.24
N HIS A 318 -21.56 1.08 14.79
CA HIS A 318 -20.09 1.09 14.69
C HIS A 318 -19.59 1.99 13.56
N PHE A 319 -20.20 1.88 12.38
CA PHE A 319 -19.87 2.67 11.20
C PHE A 319 -20.06 4.18 11.45
N ARG A 320 -21.20 4.59 12.04
CA ARG A 320 -21.43 6.01 12.39
C ARG A 320 -20.42 6.55 13.41
N ARG A 321 -19.99 5.72 14.37
CA ARG A 321 -18.99 6.13 15.37
C ARG A 321 -17.60 6.32 14.77
N GLN A 322 -17.23 5.56 13.75
CA GLN A 322 -15.89 5.61 13.13
C GLN A 322 -15.81 6.55 11.92
N LEU A 323 -16.87 6.64 11.11
CA LEU A 323 -16.91 7.35 9.82
C LEU A 323 -17.93 8.50 9.78
N GLY A 324 -18.48 8.90 10.93
CA GLY A 324 -19.37 10.07 11.10
C GLY A 324 -20.74 9.99 10.41
N SER A 325 -21.02 8.95 9.62
CA SER A 325 -22.18 8.82 8.74
C SER A 325 -22.79 7.41 8.82
N SER A 326 -24.03 7.24 8.34
CA SER A 326 -24.62 5.89 8.25
C SER A 326 -24.11 5.16 6.99
N PRO A 327 -24.06 3.81 6.97
CA PRO A 327 -23.70 3.03 5.78
C PRO A 327 -24.43 3.46 4.49
N ALA A 328 -25.74 3.75 4.59
CA ALA A 328 -26.55 4.18 3.45
C ALA A 328 -26.20 5.61 3.00
N ALA A 329 -26.03 6.55 3.94
CA ALA A 329 -25.61 7.92 3.63
C ALA A 329 -24.19 7.96 3.04
N TYR A 330 -23.30 7.12 3.55
CA TYR A 330 -21.94 6.93 3.04
C TYR A 330 -21.95 6.45 1.59
N ARG A 331 -22.69 5.37 1.29
CA ARG A 331 -22.88 4.89 -0.09
C ARG A 331 -23.47 5.95 -1.01
N ALA A 332 -24.50 6.68 -0.56
CA ALA A 332 -25.12 7.74 -1.36
C ALA A 332 -24.13 8.86 -1.69
N ALA A 333 -23.35 9.32 -0.70
CA ALA A 333 -22.30 10.32 -0.88
C ALA A 333 -21.18 9.82 -1.80
N TYR A 334 -20.78 8.55 -1.70
CA TYR A 334 -19.78 7.94 -2.58
C TYR A 334 -20.29 7.85 -4.04
N ARG A 335 -21.52 7.37 -4.26
CA ARG A 335 -22.15 7.31 -5.60
C ARG A 335 -22.40 8.68 -6.22
N ALA A 336 -22.62 9.72 -5.40
CA ALA A 336 -22.72 11.10 -5.86
C ALA A 336 -21.37 11.74 -6.23
N ARG A 337 -20.25 11.17 -5.73
CA ARG A 337 -18.88 11.62 -6.04
C ARG A 337 -18.23 10.89 -7.21
N ARG A 338 -18.75 9.74 -7.65
CA ARG A 338 -18.32 9.10 -8.92
C ARG A 338 -18.69 10.01 -10.10
N PRO A 339 -17.73 10.45 -10.94
CA PRO A 339 -18.02 11.26 -12.12
C PRO A 339 -18.99 10.55 -13.08
N GLN A 340 -19.74 11.33 -13.85
CA GLN A 340 -20.85 10.87 -14.70
C GLN A 340 -20.41 10.10 -15.97
N ALA A 341 -19.17 9.60 -16.01
CA ALA A 341 -18.59 8.90 -17.16
C ALA A 341 -19.21 7.51 -17.42
N GLU A 342 -19.70 6.83 -16.38
CA GLU A 342 -20.25 5.47 -16.48
C GLU A 342 -21.77 5.43 -16.71
N ARG A 343 -22.48 6.57 -16.65
CA ARG A 343 -23.96 6.60 -16.84
C ARG A 343 -24.40 6.62 -18.31
N ASN A 344 -23.48 6.85 -19.24
CA ASN A 344 -23.73 6.90 -20.69
C ASN A 344 -23.10 5.70 -21.43
N ALA A 345 -22.64 4.69 -20.72
CA ALA A 345 -21.96 3.51 -21.26
C ALA A 345 -22.73 2.22 -20.93
N ASP A 346 -24.02 2.19 -21.29
CA ASP A 346 -24.78 0.94 -21.40
C ASP A 346 -25.80 1.08 -22.56
N PRO A 347 -25.59 0.39 -23.70
CA PRO A 347 -26.46 0.49 -24.88
C PRO A 347 -27.45 -0.68 -24.94
N ASP A 348 -28.37 -0.77 -23.98
CA ASP A 348 -29.52 -1.68 -24.10
C ASP A 348 -30.83 -1.00 -23.66
N GLY A 349 -31.63 -0.63 -24.65
CA GLY A 349 -32.97 -0.07 -24.44
C GLY A 349 -34.02 -1.19 -24.32
N PRO A 350 -35.03 -1.06 -23.44
CA PRO A 350 -36.07 -2.06 -23.32
C PRO A 350 -36.95 -2.07 -24.58
N SER A 351 -36.83 -3.14 -25.37
CA SER A 351 -37.75 -3.46 -26.46
C SER A 351 -39.13 -3.74 -25.89
N GLY A 352 -40.13 -2.90 -26.20
CA GLY A 352 -41.52 -3.14 -25.79
C GLY A 352 -42.25 -4.14 -26.71
N PRO A 353 -43.40 -4.70 -26.27
CA PRO A 353 -44.37 -5.31 -27.16
C PRO A 353 -45.49 -4.32 -27.55
N VAL A 354 -45.98 -4.43 -28.79
CA VAL A 354 -47.02 -3.57 -29.37
C VAL A 354 -48.43 -4.13 -29.08
N GLY A 355 -49.39 -3.26 -28.76
CA GLY A 355 -50.82 -3.55 -28.64
C GLY A 355 -51.67 -2.31 -28.97
N PRO A 356 -52.87 -2.45 -29.56
CA PRO A 356 -53.45 -1.43 -30.46
C PRO A 356 -54.25 -0.30 -29.78
N PRO A 357 -54.53 0.80 -30.51
CA PRO A 357 -55.17 2.00 -29.95
C PRO A 357 -56.70 1.92 -29.93
N THR A 358 -57.35 2.63 -28.99
CA THR A 358 -58.77 3.00 -29.07
C THR A 358 -58.99 4.38 -28.46
N SER A 359 -60.00 5.08 -28.98
CA SER A 359 -60.14 6.55 -28.97
C SER A 359 -61.10 7.09 -27.89
N LEU A 360 -61.08 8.42 -27.70
CA LEU A 360 -62.11 9.28 -27.07
C LEU A 360 -62.25 9.11 -25.52
N HIS A 361 -62.08 10.14 -24.69
CA HIS A 361 -62.95 11.32 -24.66
C HIS A 361 -62.31 12.58 -24.00
N GLN A 362 -62.57 13.70 -24.68
CA GLN A 362 -62.82 15.09 -24.22
C GLN A 362 -63.60 15.14 -22.85
N GLU A 363 -63.49 16.13 -21.94
CA GLU A 363 -63.59 17.60 -22.08
C GLU A 363 -63.09 18.43 -20.85
N HIS A 364 -62.74 19.72 -21.09
CA HIS A 364 -62.96 20.98 -20.31
C HIS A 364 -62.76 21.04 -18.75
N SER A 365 -62.37 22.15 -18.10
CA SER A 365 -62.14 23.56 -18.49
C SER A 365 -61.21 24.30 -17.48
N GLY A 366 -60.67 25.47 -17.83
CA GLY A 366 -59.71 26.28 -17.02
C GLY A 366 -60.34 27.21 -15.94
N PRO A 367 -59.76 28.37 -15.56
CA PRO A 367 -58.62 29.10 -16.17
C PRO A 367 -57.51 29.60 -15.20
N VAL A 368 -56.52 30.33 -15.75
CA VAL A 368 -55.37 30.99 -15.09
C VAL A 368 -55.53 32.52 -15.10
N PRO A 369 -54.96 33.25 -14.12
CA PRO A 369 -54.10 34.42 -14.45
C PRO A 369 -52.80 34.43 -13.61
N MET A 370 -51.60 34.49 -14.21
CA MET A 370 -50.87 35.70 -14.64
C MET A 370 -50.70 36.83 -13.60
N GLN A 371 -49.44 37.11 -13.22
CA GLN A 371 -48.76 38.43 -13.34
C GLN A 371 -47.23 38.26 -13.12
N THR A 372 -46.40 38.34 -14.17
CA THR A 372 -45.55 39.49 -14.64
C THR A 372 -44.35 39.95 -13.79
N ARG A 373 -43.14 39.64 -14.32
CA ARG A 373 -41.94 40.49 -14.48
C ARG A 373 -41.60 41.57 -13.45
N ARG A 374 -40.31 41.58 -13.03
CA ARG A 374 -39.37 42.65 -13.46
C ARG A 374 -37.89 42.23 -13.46
N THR A 375 -37.10 43.00 -14.19
CA THR A 375 -35.73 42.73 -14.70
C THR A 375 -34.72 43.78 -14.24
N ALA A 376 -33.47 43.37 -13.96
CA ALA A 376 -32.20 44.11 -14.19
C ALA A 376 -31.05 43.08 -13.96
N VAL A 377 -30.05 42.79 -14.81
CA VAL A 377 -29.27 43.47 -15.87
C VAL A 377 -27.95 44.10 -15.38
N ALA A 378 -26.86 43.45 -15.83
CA ALA A 378 -25.48 43.93 -16.05
C ALA A 378 -24.55 44.32 -14.87
N GLY A 379 -23.27 43.95 -15.00
CA GLY A 379 -22.17 44.37 -14.11
C GLY A 379 -20.92 43.47 -14.19
N LEU A 380 -20.16 43.54 -15.29
CA LEU A 380 -18.88 42.82 -15.45
C LEU A 380 -17.69 43.70 -14.99
N GLY A 381 -16.74 43.09 -14.27
CA GLY A 381 -15.33 43.52 -14.25
C GLY A 381 -14.80 44.19 -12.97
N ALA A 382 -13.91 43.47 -12.27
CA ALA A 382 -12.65 43.99 -11.70
C ALA A 382 -11.89 42.84 -11.02
N ALA A 383 -10.66 42.56 -11.46
CA ALA A 383 -9.73 41.66 -10.79
C ALA A 383 -8.61 42.45 -10.10
N ALA A 384 -7.87 41.78 -9.20
CA ALA A 384 -6.59 42.21 -8.63
C ALA A 384 -6.55 43.49 -7.76
N ALA A 385 -6.84 43.35 -6.45
CA ALA A 385 -6.43 44.33 -5.43
C ALA A 385 -6.23 43.81 -3.99
N LEU A 386 -6.70 42.61 -3.61
CA LEU A 386 -6.93 42.25 -2.19
C LEU A 386 -6.05 41.11 -1.61
N SER A 387 -4.84 40.87 -2.13
CA SER A 387 -3.96 39.79 -1.61
C SER A 387 -2.66 40.25 -0.94
N ALA A 388 -2.39 41.56 -0.86
CA ALA A 388 -1.11 42.09 -0.32
C ALA A 388 -1.18 42.49 1.16
N GLU A 389 -2.36 42.86 1.67
CA GLU A 389 -2.54 43.46 3.00
C GLU A 389 -2.75 42.39 4.08
N ALA A 390 -3.54 41.36 3.79
CA ALA A 390 -3.81 40.22 4.68
C ALA A 390 -2.60 39.31 4.99
N MET A 391 -1.44 39.53 4.33
CA MET A 391 -0.20 38.79 4.62
C MET A 391 0.76 39.52 5.57
N ARG A 392 0.53 40.81 5.92
CA ARG A 392 1.44 41.55 6.82
C ARG A 392 1.07 41.38 8.30
N GLU A 393 -0.21 41.40 8.66
CA GLU A 393 -0.64 41.20 10.06
C GLU A 393 -0.32 39.82 10.64
N ARG A 394 -0.04 38.81 9.80
CA ARG A 394 0.23 37.45 10.25
C ARG A 394 1.70 37.15 10.58
N ALA A 395 2.61 38.11 10.35
CA ALA A 395 4.06 37.93 10.55
C ALA A 395 4.54 38.22 11.98
N GLU A 396 3.83 39.05 12.76
CA GLU A 396 4.30 39.51 14.08
C GLU A 396 3.90 38.58 15.25
N LEU A 397 2.97 37.65 15.02
CA LEU A 397 2.41 36.76 16.04
C LEU A 397 3.28 35.54 16.43
N TYR A 398 4.47 35.39 15.86
CA TYR A 398 5.41 34.29 16.19
C TYR A 398 6.70 34.75 16.89
N ALA A 399 6.81 36.02 17.27
CA ALA A 399 8.06 36.63 17.75
C ALA A 399 8.11 36.97 19.26
N THR A 400 7.33 36.31 20.13
CA THR A 400 7.48 36.46 21.60
C THR A 400 7.13 35.19 22.41
N GLY A 401 7.91 34.92 23.47
CA GLY A 401 7.44 34.17 24.65
C GLY A 401 7.70 32.64 24.73
N ARG A 402 8.88 32.24 25.23
CA ARG A 402 9.05 30.94 25.93
C ARG A 402 8.86 31.14 27.45
N PRO A 403 7.99 30.40 28.14
CA PRO A 403 8.02 30.29 29.59
C PRO A 403 9.15 29.34 30.04
N SER A 404 9.89 29.73 31.07
CA SER A 404 10.91 28.88 31.69
C SER A 404 10.28 27.92 32.70
N LEU A 405 10.68 26.64 32.70
CA LEU A 405 10.27 25.67 33.72
C LEU A 405 11.18 25.78 34.96
N PRO A 406 10.65 25.79 36.19
CA PRO A 406 11.45 25.87 37.40
C PRO A 406 12.02 24.51 37.80
N GLY A 407 13.30 24.49 38.20
CA GLY A 407 13.87 23.38 38.98
C GLY A 407 14.91 22.49 38.28
N GLN A 408 16.09 23.04 37.97
CA GLN A 408 17.34 22.27 38.08
C GLN A 408 18.37 23.07 38.87
N ARG A 409 19.05 22.39 39.80
CA ARG A 409 20.14 22.96 40.61
C ARG A 409 21.44 22.84 39.82
N SER A 410 22.15 23.95 39.65
CA SER A 410 23.55 23.95 39.23
C SER A 410 24.46 23.68 40.43
N ALA A 411 25.48 22.84 40.25
CA ALA A 411 26.61 22.67 41.16
C ALA A 411 27.74 21.93 40.44
N PRO A 412 29.01 22.20 40.78
CA PRO A 412 29.65 23.51 40.68
C PRO A 412 30.67 23.56 39.51
#